data_AF-A0A8R7PUM5-F1
#
_entry.id   AF-A0A8R7PUM5-F1
#
_cell.length_a   1.000
_cell.length_b   1.000
_cell.length_c   1.000
_cell.angle_alpha   90.00
_cell.angle_beta   90.00
_cell.angle_gamma   90.00
#
_symmetry.space_group_name_H-M   'P 1'
#
loop_
_entity.id
_entity.type
_entity.pdbx_description
1 polymer ?
#
loop_
_entity_poly.entity_id
_entity_poly.type
_entity_poly.pdbx_seq_one_letter_code
_entity_poly.pdbx_strand_id
1 'polypeptide(L)'
;MLLRLLALIFAAVLAASSSSIDARAIHPIFLPFGDNGRRLIGIQRCEECFGICHEVHYRTLCSTLATLPGVTTPQQLLDTALRVTAAKSAMAEMRLDEAMRAGLGNTIPMMSSLQSCRDSYASLTDALGKSRATLKKGGSRDDLMSELSAASTYSTDCRDIFGERPGLKSPIRGAQRHITRLVSNCLDLATAIRQP
;
A
#
# COMPACT_ATOMS: atom_id res chain seq x y z
N MET A 1 -37.52 58.60 7.47
CA MET A 1 -38.39 57.59 6.81
C MET A 1 -37.47 56.55 6.20
N LEU A 2 -37.58 55.27 6.62
CA LEU A 2 -38.24 54.19 5.87
C LEU A 2 -37.58 53.91 4.49
N LEU A 3 -37.18 52.68 4.14
CA LEU A 3 -37.20 51.42 4.89
C LEU A 3 -36.34 50.36 4.14
N ARG A 4 -35.63 49.50 4.90
CA ARG A 4 -35.27 48.06 4.71
C ARG A 4 -35.16 47.41 3.31
N LEU A 5 -34.33 46.34 3.32
CA LEU A 5 -34.01 45.32 2.29
C LEU A 5 -32.73 45.68 1.49
N LEU A 6 -31.69 44.85 1.32
CA LEU A 6 -31.25 43.51 1.85
C LEU A 6 -29.69 43.56 1.90
N ALA A 7 -28.88 43.00 2.80
CA ALA A 7 -28.99 41.99 3.89
C ALA A 7 -29.36 40.57 3.41
N LEU A 8 -28.52 39.52 3.46
CA LEU A 8 -27.17 39.25 4.01
C LEU A 8 -26.43 38.34 2.99
N ILE A 9 -25.11 38.11 3.04
CA ILE A 9 -24.44 37.08 3.87
C ILE A 9 -22.95 37.44 4.04
N PHE A 10 -22.51 37.54 5.29
CA PHE A 10 -21.11 37.59 5.72
C PHE A 10 -20.44 36.22 5.44
N ALA A 11 -19.17 36.10 5.01
CA ALA A 11 -17.94 36.36 5.78
C ALA A 11 -17.88 35.63 7.14
N ALA A 12 -16.79 35.03 7.60
CA ALA A 12 -15.51 34.69 6.97
C ALA A 12 -14.70 33.76 7.91
N VAL A 13 -13.61 33.17 7.39
CA VAL A 13 -12.34 32.89 8.10
C VAL A 13 -12.29 31.76 9.16
N LEU A 14 -11.11 31.16 9.21
CA LEU A 14 -10.65 30.08 10.09
C LEU A 14 -10.67 30.47 11.57
N ALA A 15 -10.94 29.48 12.43
CA ALA A 15 -10.35 29.41 13.75
C ALA A 15 -9.85 27.98 14.00
N ALA A 16 -8.52 27.82 14.10
CA ALA A 16 -7.90 26.62 14.62
C ALA A 16 -7.43 26.90 16.05
N SER A 17 -7.93 26.15 17.02
CA SER A 17 -7.34 26.11 18.36
C SER A 17 -7.60 24.75 18.99
N SER A 18 -6.51 24.10 19.39
CA SER A 18 -6.47 22.77 19.99
C SER A 18 -6.99 22.76 21.42
N SER A 19 -7.78 21.73 21.76
CA SER A 19 -7.93 21.26 23.13
C SER A 19 -7.61 19.77 23.17
N SER A 20 -6.61 19.40 23.97
CA SER A 20 -6.29 18.00 24.26
C SER A 20 -7.20 17.51 25.39
N ILE A 21 -8.05 16.53 25.10
CA ILE A 21 -8.70 15.71 26.14
C ILE A 21 -8.50 14.26 25.75
N ASP A 22 -7.85 13.52 26.65
CA ASP A 22 -7.69 12.08 26.55
C ASP A 22 -9.07 11.41 26.67
N ALA A 23 -9.51 10.73 25.62
CA ALA A 23 -10.76 9.99 25.61
C ALA A 23 -10.56 8.64 24.91
N ARG A 24 -10.24 7.61 25.71
CA ARG A 24 -10.35 6.20 25.29
C ARG A 24 -11.83 5.84 25.11
N ALA A 25 -12.41 6.24 23.97
CA ALA A 25 -13.72 5.80 23.55
C ALA A 25 -13.66 4.35 23.04
N ILE A 26 -13.72 3.40 23.97
CA ILE A 26 -14.16 2.03 23.65
C ILE A 26 -15.63 2.15 23.28
N HIS A 27 -15.96 2.10 21.99
CA HIS A 27 -17.35 2.00 21.56
C HIS A 27 -17.89 0.60 21.86
N PRO A 28 -18.88 0.42 22.75
CA PRO A 28 -19.60 -0.83 22.84
C PRO A 28 -20.49 -0.96 21.60
N ILE A 29 -20.25 -2.00 20.80
CA ILE A 29 -21.15 -2.35 19.69
C ILE A 29 -22.39 -3.01 20.30
N PHE A 30 -23.41 -2.19 20.56
CA PHE A 30 -24.73 -2.68 20.96
C PHE A 30 -25.57 -2.93 19.69
N LEU A 31 -25.66 -4.20 19.27
CA LEU A 31 -26.59 -4.61 18.22
C LEU A 31 -27.95 -4.95 18.85
N PRO A 32 -29.04 -4.26 18.49
CA PRO A 32 -30.37 -4.77 18.81
C PRO A 32 -30.64 -6.01 17.95
N PHE A 33 -30.97 -7.13 18.59
CA PHE A 33 -31.44 -8.33 17.89
C PHE A 33 -32.81 -8.06 17.26
N GLY A 34 -32.80 -7.64 15.99
CA GLY A 34 -33.97 -7.63 15.12
C GLY A 34 -33.97 -8.90 14.27
N ASP A 35 -34.81 -9.86 14.63
CA ASP A 35 -35.01 -11.10 13.90
C ASP A 35 -35.48 -10.82 12.47
N ASN A 36 -34.68 -11.21 11.46
CA ASN A 36 -35.08 -11.50 10.07
C ASN A 36 -33.87 -11.82 9.15
N GLY A 37 -33.62 -13.12 8.93
CA GLY A 37 -33.33 -13.65 7.59
C GLY A 37 -32.02 -13.33 6.85
N ARG A 38 -31.08 -12.53 7.39
CA ARG A 38 -29.75 -12.35 6.77
C ARG A 38 -28.65 -13.06 7.56
N ARG A 39 -28.29 -14.27 7.11
CA ARG A 39 -26.96 -14.84 7.41
C ARG A 39 -25.92 -13.81 6.95
N LEU A 40 -25.23 -13.19 7.91
CA LEU A 40 -23.87 -12.72 7.66
C LEU A 40 -23.11 -13.97 7.21
N ILE A 41 -22.78 -14.04 5.92
CA ILE A 41 -21.97 -15.13 5.38
C ILE A 41 -20.70 -15.12 6.23
N GLY A 42 -20.51 -16.19 7.01
CA GLY A 42 -19.38 -16.29 7.91
C GLY A 42 -18.13 -16.00 7.10
N ILE A 43 -17.34 -15.01 7.52
CA ILE A 43 -16.09 -14.67 6.84
C ILE A 43 -15.24 -15.93 6.93
N GLN A 44 -15.21 -16.69 5.84
CA GLN A 44 -14.54 -17.98 5.77
C GLN A 44 -13.05 -17.68 5.72
N ARG A 45 -12.48 -17.49 6.92
CA ARG A 45 -11.09 -17.13 7.10
C ARG A 45 -10.25 -18.24 6.51
N CYS A 46 -9.33 -17.87 5.64
CA CYS A 46 -8.33 -18.79 5.13
C CYS A 46 -7.36 -19.14 6.28
N GLU A 47 -7.67 -20.19 7.06
CA GLU A 47 -6.81 -20.63 8.19
C GLU A 47 -5.41 -21.01 7.69
N GLU A 48 -5.34 -21.69 6.54
CA GLU A 48 -4.10 -21.99 5.82
C GLU A 48 -3.28 -20.72 5.51
N CYS A 49 -3.93 -19.62 5.13
CA CYS A 49 -3.27 -18.34 4.89
C CYS A 49 -2.61 -17.78 6.16
N PHE A 50 -3.23 -17.93 7.34
CA PHE A 50 -2.60 -17.54 8.60
C PHE A 50 -1.40 -18.43 8.91
N GLY A 51 -1.50 -19.74 8.67
CA GLY A 51 -0.37 -20.69 8.75
C GLY A 51 0.81 -20.23 7.90
N ILE A 52 0.58 -19.98 6.60
CA ILE A 52 1.61 -19.48 5.68
C ILE A 52 2.19 -18.13 6.16
N CYS A 53 1.36 -17.22 6.67
CA CYS A 53 1.82 -15.94 7.21
C CYS A 53 2.69 -16.04 8.48
N HIS A 54 2.84 -17.21 9.12
CA HIS A 54 3.81 -17.40 10.20
C HIS A 54 5.24 -17.63 9.68
N GLU A 55 5.37 -18.17 8.46
CA GLU A 55 6.65 -18.51 7.82
C GLU A 55 7.30 -17.34 7.07
N VAL A 56 6.51 -16.31 6.70
CA VAL A 56 7.01 -15.13 5.96
C VAL A 56 7.74 -14.12 6.86
N HIS A 57 8.63 -13.32 6.27
CA HIS A 57 9.44 -12.34 7.01
C HIS A 57 8.58 -11.26 7.69
N TYR A 58 7.55 -10.73 7.01
CA TYR A 58 6.67 -9.68 7.56
C TYR A 58 5.29 -10.23 7.92
N ARG A 59 5.28 -11.15 8.89
CA ARG A 59 4.12 -11.87 9.44
C ARG A 59 2.86 -11.00 9.60
N THR A 60 2.92 -9.95 10.41
CA THR A 60 1.77 -9.05 10.68
C THR A 60 1.22 -8.39 9.41
N LEU A 61 2.09 -8.04 8.45
CA LEU A 61 1.69 -7.46 7.17
C LEU A 61 0.97 -8.51 6.31
N CYS A 62 1.44 -9.76 6.33
CA CYS A 62 0.78 -10.89 5.66
C CYS A 62 -0.57 -11.21 6.30
N SER A 63 -0.64 -11.33 7.63
CA SER A 63 -1.89 -11.57 8.35
C SER A 63 -2.92 -10.47 8.09
N THR A 64 -2.48 -9.22 7.92
CA THR A 64 -3.37 -8.12 7.51
C THR A 64 -3.95 -8.37 6.12
N LEU A 65 -3.13 -8.78 5.14
CA LEU A 65 -3.61 -9.16 3.80
C LEU A 65 -4.58 -10.35 3.84
N ALA A 66 -4.32 -11.35 4.70
CA ALA A 66 -5.19 -12.51 4.90
C ALA A 66 -6.56 -12.17 5.53
N THR A 67 -6.72 -10.99 6.12
CA THR A 67 -8.03 -10.51 6.61
C THR A 67 -8.85 -9.75 5.57
N LEU A 68 -8.30 -9.49 4.37
CA LEU A 68 -8.99 -8.69 3.36
C LEU A 68 -10.15 -9.46 2.70
N PRO A 69 -11.27 -8.78 2.37
CA PRO A 69 -12.39 -9.41 1.66
C PRO A 69 -11.94 -10.06 0.34
N GLY A 70 -12.34 -11.32 0.13
CA GLY A 70 -11.97 -12.10 -1.05
C GLY A 70 -10.70 -12.93 -0.91
N VAL A 71 -10.02 -12.91 0.24
CA VAL A 71 -8.91 -13.84 0.55
C VAL A 71 -9.45 -15.07 1.29
N THR A 72 -9.79 -16.10 0.51
CA THR A 72 -10.28 -17.41 1.01
C THR A 72 -9.31 -18.56 0.71
N THR A 73 -8.32 -18.37 -0.15
CA THR A 73 -7.27 -19.37 -0.48
C THR A 73 -5.87 -18.74 -0.49
N PRO A 74 -4.79 -19.54 -0.37
CA PRO A 74 -3.42 -19.04 -0.46
C PRO A 74 -3.11 -18.33 -1.79
N GLN A 75 -3.63 -18.84 -2.92
CA GLN A 75 -3.44 -18.20 -4.22
C GLN A 75 -4.13 -16.82 -4.29
N GLN A 76 -5.27 -16.64 -3.63
CA GLN A 76 -5.93 -15.33 -3.49
C GLN A 76 -5.18 -14.40 -2.53
N LEU A 77 -4.52 -14.92 -1.49
CA LEU A 77 -3.61 -14.14 -0.64
C LEU A 77 -2.46 -13.57 -1.48
N LEU A 78 -1.84 -14.37 -2.37
CA LEU A 78 -0.78 -13.91 -3.25
C LEU A 78 -1.26 -12.92 -4.33
N ASP A 79 -2.40 -13.15 -5.01
CA ASP A 79 -2.99 -12.14 -5.92
C ASP A 79 -3.26 -10.82 -5.19
N THR A 80 -3.73 -10.89 -3.95
CA THR A 80 -4.00 -9.73 -3.11
C THR A 80 -2.71 -9.01 -2.69
N ALA A 81 -1.68 -9.75 -2.28
CA ALA A 81 -0.37 -9.20 -1.97
C ALA A 81 0.23 -8.47 -3.18
N LEU A 82 0.25 -9.11 -4.35
CA LEU A 82 0.71 -8.52 -5.61
C LEU A 82 -0.04 -7.22 -5.95
N ARG A 83 -1.37 -7.23 -5.87
CA ARG A 83 -2.22 -6.05 -6.14
C ARG A 83 -1.99 -4.90 -5.17
N VAL A 84 -1.96 -5.18 -3.87
CA VAL A 84 -1.74 -4.16 -2.84
C VAL A 84 -0.35 -3.56 -3.01
N THR A 85 0.66 -4.38 -3.31
CA THR A 85 2.02 -3.93 -3.56
C THR A 85 2.11 -3.04 -4.81
N ALA A 86 1.50 -3.46 -5.93
CA ALA A 86 1.47 -2.68 -7.16
C ALA A 86 0.77 -1.32 -6.97
N ALA A 87 -0.37 -1.29 -6.27
CA ALA A 87 -1.06 -0.06 -5.93
C ALA A 87 -0.22 0.86 -5.01
N LYS A 88 0.54 0.29 -4.07
CA LYS A 88 1.46 1.05 -3.20
C LYS A 88 2.67 1.59 -3.97
N SER A 89 3.16 0.84 -4.96
CA SER A 89 4.22 1.25 -5.89
C SER A 89 3.79 2.43 -6.76
N ALA A 90 2.65 2.32 -7.45
CA ALA A 90 2.08 3.40 -8.25
C ALA A 90 1.77 4.67 -7.41
N MET A 91 1.33 4.51 -6.15
CA MET A 91 1.19 5.65 -5.23
C MET A 91 2.53 6.28 -4.82
N ALA A 92 3.64 5.55 -4.82
CA ALA A 92 4.97 6.13 -4.58
C ALA A 92 5.49 6.86 -5.83
N GLU A 93 5.27 6.31 -7.03
CA GLU A 93 5.53 6.98 -8.31
C GLU A 93 4.82 8.33 -8.39
N MET A 94 3.48 8.35 -8.22
CA MET A 94 2.69 9.59 -8.24
C MET A 94 3.14 10.63 -7.20
N ARG A 95 3.59 10.18 -6.02
CA ARG A 95 4.12 11.09 -4.98
C ARG A 95 5.47 11.71 -5.34
N LEU A 96 6.30 10.99 -6.09
CA LEU A 96 7.56 11.53 -6.61
C LEU A 96 7.28 12.53 -7.73
N ASP A 97 6.35 12.23 -8.64
CA ASP A 97 5.89 13.18 -9.67
C ASP A 97 5.32 14.47 -9.06
N GLU A 98 4.53 14.35 -7.99
CA GLU A 98 4.03 15.52 -7.26
C GLU A 98 5.16 16.30 -6.57
N ALA A 99 6.12 15.61 -5.93
CA ALA A 99 7.26 16.25 -5.29
C ALA A 99 8.16 16.99 -6.30
N MET A 100 8.38 16.43 -7.49
CA MET A 100 9.13 17.08 -8.57
C MET A 100 8.38 18.32 -9.10
N ARG A 101 7.07 18.20 -9.35
CA ARG A 101 6.22 19.34 -9.78
C ARG A 101 6.10 20.43 -8.72
N ALA A 102 6.13 20.08 -7.43
CA ALA A 102 6.15 21.02 -6.30
C ALA A 102 7.54 21.66 -6.05
N GLY A 103 8.53 21.44 -6.91
CA GLY A 103 9.85 22.07 -6.82
C GLY A 103 10.80 21.44 -5.79
N LEU A 104 10.47 20.27 -5.23
CA LEU A 104 11.35 19.57 -4.27
C LEU A 104 12.66 19.09 -4.94
N GLY A 105 12.67 18.98 -6.28
CA GLY A 105 13.85 18.79 -7.12
C GLY A 105 14.62 20.08 -7.46
N ASN A 106 14.67 21.08 -6.58
CA ASN A 106 15.31 22.38 -6.81
C ASN A 106 16.82 22.35 -7.11
N THR A 107 17.48 21.20 -6.98
CA THR A 107 18.87 20.97 -7.36
C THR A 107 18.95 19.79 -8.33
N ILE A 108 19.87 19.85 -9.30
CA ILE A 108 20.07 18.79 -10.30
C ILE A 108 20.26 17.39 -9.64
N PRO A 109 21.07 17.22 -8.58
CA PRO A 109 21.20 15.93 -7.91
C PRO A 109 19.89 15.43 -7.29
N MET A 110 19.08 16.32 -6.69
CA MET A 110 17.79 15.93 -6.13
C MET A 110 16.80 15.54 -7.24
N MET A 111 16.68 16.34 -8.30
CA MET A 111 15.79 16.03 -9.43
C MET A 111 16.15 14.68 -10.07
N SER A 112 17.44 14.45 -10.35
CA SER A 112 17.95 13.16 -10.86
C SER A 112 17.59 11.99 -9.93
N SER A 113 17.77 12.12 -8.62
CA SER A 113 17.42 11.06 -7.67
C SER A 113 15.92 10.80 -7.59
N LEU A 114 15.08 11.83 -7.67
CA LEU A 114 13.62 11.69 -7.66
C LEU A 114 13.11 11.01 -8.94
N GLN A 115 13.67 11.37 -10.11
CA GLN A 115 13.33 10.78 -11.40
C GLN A 115 13.71 9.28 -11.43
N SER A 116 14.96 8.92 -11.11
CA SER A 116 15.35 7.51 -11.07
C SER A 116 14.53 6.69 -10.06
N CYS A 117 14.21 7.27 -8.90
CA CYS A 117 13.29 6.65 -7.94
C CYS A 117 11.90 6.39 -8.52
N ARG A 118 11.34 7.35 -9.27
CA ARG A 118 10.03 7.28 -9.90
C ARG A 118 10.01 6.15 -10.92
N ASP A 119 11.03 6.08 -11.77
CA ASP A 119 11.11 5.10 -12.84
C ASP A 119 11.37 3.67 -12.32
N SER A 120 12.07 3.50 -11.19
CA SER A 120 12.10 2.23 -10.45
C SER A 120 10.72 1.83 -9.90
N TYR A 121 9.89 2.77 -9.41
CA TYR A 121 8.52 2.43 -8.97
C TYR A 121 7.56 2.12 -10.12
N ALA A 122 7.73 2.74 -11.28
CA ALA A 122 7.03 2.34 -12.50
C ALA A 122 7.41 0.90 -12.89
N SER A 123 8.72 0.62 -12.97
CA SER A 123 9.28 -0.72 -13.27
C SER A 123 8.85 -1.79 -12.27
N LEU A 124 8.75 -1.45 -10.98
CA LEU A 124 8.19 -2.32 -9.93
C LEU A 124 6.71 -2.61 -10.17
N THR A 125 5.92 -1.60 -10.52
CA THR A 125 4.49 -1.76 -10.80
C THR A 125 4.27 -2.72 -11.97
N ASP A 126 5.07 -2.59 -13.04
CA ASP A 126 5.05 -3.48 -14.20
C ASP A 126 5.49 -4.91 -13.85
N ALA A 127 6.57 -5.09 -13.07
CA ALA A 127 7.04 -6.41 -12.64
C ALA A 127 5.99 -7.16 -11.78
N LEU A 128 5.31 -6.44 -10.88
CA LEU A 128 4.20 -6.99 -10.08
C LEU A 128 2.96 -7.29 -10.95
N GLY A 129 2.71 -6.48 -11.98
CA GLY A 129 1.68 -6.72 -12.99
C GLY A 129 1.93 -8.00 -13.78
N LYS A 130 3.18 -8.23 -14.20
CA LYS A 130 3.63 -9.46 -14.88
C LYS A 130 3.51 -10.68 -13.96
N SER A 131 4.08 -10.62 -12.75
CA SER A 131 3.96 -11.67 -11.71
C SER A 131 2.49 -12.10 -11.49
N ARG A 132 1.57 -11.13 -11.47
CA ARG A 132 0.14 -11.37 -11.33
C ARG A 132 -0.49 -12.01 -12.57
N ALA A 133 -0.06 -11.64 -13.77
CA ALA A 133 -0.51 -12.28 -15.01
C ALA A 133 -0.03 -13.74 -15.09
N THR A 134 1.24 -14.00 -14.73
CA THR A 134 1.85 -15.33 -14.62
C THR A 134 1.08 -16.22 -13.65
N LEU A 135 0.85 -15.73 -12.42
CA LEU A 135 0.06 -16.42 -11.39
C LEU A 135 -1.36 -16.80 -11.86
N LYS A 136 -2.02 -15.92 -12.62
CA LYS A 136 -3.39 -16.13 -13.11
C LYS A 136 -3.51 -17.06 -14.31
N LYS A 137 -2.47 -17.13 -15.13
CA LYS A 137 -2.43 -17.99 -16.33
C LYS A 137 -1.94 -19.41 -16.03
N GLY A 138 -1.53 -19.70 -14.81
CA GLY A 138 -0.83 -20.95 -14.48
C GLY A 138 0.57 -21.01 -15.09
N GLY A 139 1.25 -19.86 -15.20
CA GLY A 139 2.64 -19.80 -15.62
C GLY A 139 3.58 -20.46 -14.61
N SER A 140 4.81 -20.77 -15.02
CA SER A 140 5.71 -21.57 -14.20
C SER A 140 6.10 -20.86 -12.90
N ARG A 141 6.44 -21.64 -11.87
CA ARG A 141 7.03 -21.10 -10.63
C ARG A 141 8.30 -20.31 -10.92
N ASP A 142 9.12 -20.75 -11.85
CA ASP A 142 10.41 -20.12 -12.15
C ASP A 142 10.23 -18.75 -12.81
N ASP A 143 9.25 -18.61 -13.73
CA ASP A 143 8.86 -17.31 -14.28
C ASP A 143 8.39 -16.36 -13.17
N LEU A 144 7.47 -16.82 -12.32
CA LEU A 144 6.92 -16.03 -11.21
C LEU A 144 8.01 -15.58 -10.22
N MET A 145 8.95 -16.47 -9.88
CA MET A 145 10.07 -16.15 -8.99
C MET A 145 11.09 -15.22 -9.64
N SER A 146 11.31 -15.33 -10.95
CA SER A 146 12.15 -14.41 -11.72
C SER A 146 11.56 -12.99 -11.75
N GLU A 147 10.26 -12.87 -12.06
CA GLU A 147 9.52 -11.60 -12.08
C GLU A 147 9.47 -10.94 -10.69
N LEU A 148 9.27 -11.73 -9.64
CA LEU A 148 9.30 -11.26 -8.25
C LEU A 148 10.71 -10.89 -7.77
N SER A 149 11.75 -11.53 -8.29
CA SER A 149 13.14 -11.16 -8.00
C SER A 149 13.49 -9.81 -8.62
N ALA A 150 13.05 -9.55 -9.86
CA ALA A 150 13.17 -8.24 -10.48
C ALA A 150 12.38 -7.17 -9.69
N ALA A 151 11.16 -7.48 -9.25
CA ALA A 151 10.39 -6.61 -8.36
C ALA A 151 11.14 -6.30 -7.04
N SER A 152 11.85 -7.28 -6.47
CA SER A 152 12.67 -7.07 -5.27
C SER A 152 13.73 -5.99 -5.48
N THR A 153 14.50 -6.07 -6.58
CA THR A 153 15.51 -5.08 -6.98
C THR A 153 14.89 -3.69 -7.11
N TYR A 154 13.85 -3.53 -7.94
CA TYR A 154 13.18 -2.23 -8.14
C TYR A 154 12.62 -1.63 -6.85
N SER A 155 12.23 -2.47 -5.88
CA SER A 155 11.76 -2.02 -4.55
C SER A 155 12.86 -1.46 -3.65
N THR A 156 14.13 -1.72 -3.98
CA THR A 156 15.31 -1.26 -3.24
C THR A 156 16.07 -0.13 -3.92
N ASP A 157 16.09 -0.06 -5.26
CA ASP A 157 16.82 0.97 -6.03
C ASP A 157 16.68 2.39 -5.44
N CYS A 158 15.44 2.81 -5.15
CA CYS A 158 15.16 4.15 -4.65
C CYS A 158 15.70 4.41 -3.22
N ARG A 159 15.91 3.37 -2.41
CA ARG A 159 16.66 3.48 -1.14
C ARG A 159 18.14 3.71 -1.43
N ASP A 160 18.68 2.98 -2.39
CA ASP A 160 20.11 2.90 -2.66
C ASP A 160 20.63 4.14 -3.40
N ILE A 161 19.87 4.66 -4.37
CA ILE A 161 20.04 5.97 -5.04
C ILE A 161 20.24 7.12 -4.02
N PHE A 162 19.53 7.08 -2.89
CA PHE A 162 19.66 8.05 -1.81
C PHE A 162 20.69 7.67 -0.73
N GLY A 163 21.08 6.39 -0.66
CA GLY A 163 22.18 5.91 0.18
C GLY A 163 23.55 6.34 -0.36
N GLU A 164 23.71 6.31 -1.68
CA GLU A 164 24.91 6.75 -2.41
C GLU A 164 25.11 8.29 -2.40
N ARG A 165 24.10 9.05 -1.96
CA ARG A 165 24.10 10.52 -1.98
C ARG A 165 23.87 11.08 -0.56
N PRO A 166 24.88 11.08 0.33
CA PRO A 166 24.72 11.39 1.76
C PRO A 166 24.20 12.81 2.07
N GLY A 167 24.31 13.75 1.13
CA GLY A 167 23.71 15.09 1.25
C GLY A 167 22.20 15.16 0.94
N LEU A 168 21.61 14.10 0.36
CA LEU A 168 20.21 14.06 -0.05
C LEU A 168 19.38 13.20 0.90
N LYS A 169 18.10 13.53 1.06
CA LYS A 169 17.14 12.76 1.85
C LYS A 169 15.92 12.46 0.98
N SER A 170 15.57 11.18 0.85
CA SER A 170 14.36 10.78 0.12
C SER A 170 13.11 11.34 0.83
N PRO A 171 12.20 12.00 0.11
CA PRO A 171 10.95 12.52 0.68
C PRO A 171 9.95 11.41 1.03
N ILE A 172 10.18 10.18 0.57
CA ILE A 172 9.24 9.05 0.67
C ILE A 172 9.78 7.87 1.48
N ARG A 173 10.76 8.07 2.37
CA ARG A 173 11.41 6.99 3.18
C ARG A 173 10.45 6.01 3.87
N GLY A 174 9.30 6.49 4.36
CA GLY A 174 8.27 5.64 4.95
C GLY A 174 7.61 4.72 3.92
N ALA A 175 7.32 5.23 2.72
CA ALA A 175 6.76 4.45 1.62
C ALA A 175 7.78 3.44 1.06
N GLN A 176 9.04 3.86 0.85
CA GLN A 176 10.15 2.97 0.45
C GLN A 176 10.19 1.71 1.33
N ARG A 177 10.34 1.90 2.66
CA ARG A 177 10.40 0.81 3.63
C ARG A 177 9.14 -0.06 3.61
N HIS A 178 7.96 0.52 3.43
CA HIS A 178 6.71 -0.26 3.40
C HIS A 178 6.59 -1.10 2.12
N ILE A 179 7.02 -0.57 0.96
CA ILE A 179 6.97 -1.27 -0.33
C ILE A 179 7.97 -2.43 -0.37
N THR A 180 9.23 -2.24 0.06
CA THR A 180 10.20 -3.34 0.15
C THR A 180 9.69 -4.50 1.02
N ARG A 181 8.97 -4.19 2.12
CA ARG A 181 8.35 -5.20 3.00
C ARG A 181 7.19 -5.94 2.34
N LEU A 182 6.38 -5.23 1.56
CA LEU A 182 5.29 -5.81 0.78
C LEU A 182 5.82 -6.74 -0.32
N VAL A 183 6.88 -6.32 -1.05
CA VAL A 183 7.53 -7.15 -2.07
C VAL A 183 8.19 -8.39 -1.47
N SER A 184 8.86 -8.27 -0.32
CA SER A 184 9.38 -9.43 0.43
C SER A 184 8.28 -10.42 0.78
N ASN A 185 7.11 -9.95 1.24
CA ASN A 185 5.98 -10.85 1.47
C ASN A 185 5.45 -11.50 0.18
N CYS A 186 5.48 -10.83 -0.97
CA CYS A 186 5.11 -11.47 -2.25
C CYS A 186 6.07 -12.61 -2.61
N LEU A 187 7.38 -12.43 -2.41
CA LEU A 187 8.41 -13.47 -2.60
C LEU A 187 8.23 -14.63 -1.62
N ASP A 188 8.07 -14.35 -0.33
CA ASP A 188 7.89 -15.38 0.70
C ASP A 188 6.61 -16.20 0.44
N LEU A 189 5.51 -15.52 0.06
CA LEU A 189 4.25 -16.17 -0.30
C LEU A 189 4.38 -17.03 -1.56
N ALA A 190 4.97 -16.52 -2.64
CA ALA A 190 5.22 -17.30 -3.86
C ALA A 190 6.15 -18.49 -3.60
N THR A 191 7.06 -18.38 -2.63
CA THR A 191 7.93 -19.47 -2.20
C THR A 191 7.17 -20.54 -1.42
N ALA A 192 6.35 -20.14 -0.44
CA ALA A 192 5.65 -21.04 0.49
C ALA A 192 4.38 -21.68 -0.08
N ILE A 193 3.68 -20.99 -0.99
CA ILE A 193 2.49 -21.54 -1.65
C ILE A 193 2.94 -22.60 -2.64
N ARG A 194 2.53 -23.85 -2.40
CA ARG A 194 2.67 -24.94 -3.37
C ARG A 194 1.77 -24.62 -4.56
N GLN A 195 2.33 -24.62 -5.77
CA GLN A 195 1.52 -24.62 -6.98
C GLN A 195 0.81 -25.99 -7.09
N PRO A 196 -0.44 -26.03 -7.58
CA PRO A 196 -1.17 -27.28 -7.81
C PRO A 196 -0.57 -28.12 -8.95
#